data_AF-A0AB35NI09-F1
#
_entry.id   AF-A0AB35NI09-F1
#
_cell.length_a   1.000
_cell.length_b   1.000
_cell.length_c   1.000
_cell.angle_alpha   90.00
_cell.angle_beta   90.00
_cell.angle_gamma   90.00
#
_symmetry.space_group_name_H-M   'P 1'
#
loop_
_entity.id
_entity.type
_entity.pdbx_description
1 polymer ?
#
loop_
_entity_poly.entity_id
_entity_poly.type
_entity_poly.pdbx_seq_one_letter_code
_entity_poly.pdbx_strand_id
1 'polypeptide(L)'
;MKSVLLSLLLSLPTTSTVPTELQQLFEQARYPQLLQQLQQVEPNAALQLLKAKALIQQQQREEANTLLNELVIAYPNDVAILTQAALNKVALANDGSLFQARKRATDALALFQQAVELDAHFYPAQQALITFYQTAPANVGGSKSLAAEQANRLQQLNAVQGVLAKVMIAVNESRLNEALAMLEQQLQISINQPDLLLRKATLLAQQNAYLAAQEAYLKALPFLTDPIQQYSSRFQIGRLAVFTNQYQQQGIEALESYLAYYQGSQQSRVSRAKLRLAQLYLQQGNKDKARSLYLQIAEVLTEEQDFLDARSKLGSLLQQ
;
A
#
# COMPACT_ATOMS: atom_id res chain seq x y z
N MET A 1 27.04 -45.43 40.91
CA MET A 1 26.25 -45.17 39.69
C MET A 1 25.88 -43.69 39.69
N LYS A 2 26.49 -42.88 38.82
CA LYS A 2 26.22 -41.44 38.69
C LYS A 2 25.24 -41.25 37.53
N SER A 3 24.02 -40.82 37.83
CA SER A 3 23.01 -40.47 36.85
C SER A 3 23.29 -39.05 36.35
N VAL A 4 23.73 -38.91 35.10
CA VAL A 4 23.89 -37.63 34.41
C VAL A 4 22.54 -37.28 33.78
N LEU A 5 21.88 -36.25 34.32
CA LEU A 5 20.72 -35.61 33.70
C LEU A 5 21.21 -34.71 32.55
N LEU A 6 20.94 -35.13 31.32
CA LEU A 6 21.18 -34.35 30.11
C LEU A 6 19.94 -33.50 29.84
N SER A 7 19.95 -32.24 30.26
CA SER A 7 18.91 -31.26 29.93
C SER A 7 19.09 -30.78 28.48
N LEU A 8 18.31 -31.33 27.56
CA LEU A 8 18.13 -30.81 26.20
C LEU A 8 17.35 -29.49 26.28
N LEU A 9 18.03 -28.36 26.11
CA LEU A 9 17.38 -27.07 25.83
C LEU A 9 16.97 -27.07 24.36
N LEU A 10 15.71 -27.42 24.07
CA LEU A 10 15.09 -27.10 22.79
C LEU A 10 14.86 -25.58 22.74
N SER A 11 15.72 -24.86 22.04
CA SER A 11 15.45 -23.49 21.63
C SER A 11 14.33 -23.51 20.60
N LEU A 12 13.09 -23.20 21.02
CA LEU A 12 12.01 -22.88 20.09
C LEU A 12 12.46 -21.68 19.24
N PRO A 13 12.24 -21.68 17.91
CA PRO A 13 12.49 -20.50 17.11
C PRO A 13 11.54 -19.41 17.58
N THR A 14 12.05 -18.44 18.31
CA THR A 14 11.32 -17.22 18.62
C THR A 14 11.16 -16.48 17.30
N THR A 15 9.98 -16.54 16.69
CA THR A 15 9.61 -15.59 15.65
C THR A 15 9.58 -14.22 16.32
N SER A 16 10.68 -13.47 16.21
CA SER A 16 10.77 -12.14 16.79
C SER A 16 9.82 -11.22 16.03
N THR A 17 8.65 -10.97 16.62
CA THR A 17 7.68 -10.02 16.07
C THR A 17 8.21 -8.60 16.22
N VAL A 18 7.86 -7.73 15.28
CA VAL A 18 8.17 -6.30 15.38
C VAL A 18 7.42 -5.73 16.59
N PRO A 19 8.10 -5.04 17.53
CA PRO A 19 7.44 -4.34 18.62
C PRO A 19 6.34 -3.40 18.10
N THR A 20 5.18 -3.42 18.74
CA THR A 20 4.00 -2.65 18.31
C THR A 20 4.29 -1.16 18.11
N GLU A 21 5.12 -0.58 18.97
CA GLU A 21 5.52 0.83 18.89
C GLU A 21 6.29 1.15 17.58
N LEU A 22 7.23 0.31 17.19
CA LEU A 22 8.00 0.47 15.94
C LEU A 22 7.11 0.27 14.71
N GLN A 23 6.20 -0.71 14.79
CA GLN A 23 5.21 -0.93 13.75
C GLN A 23 4.28 0.28 13.57
N GLN A 24 3.81 0.87 14.67
CA GLN A 24 2.97 2.07 14.64
C GLN A 24 3.71 3.27 14.04
N LEU A 25 5.00 3.46 14.35
CA LEU A 25 5.78 4.53 13.72
C LEU A 25 5.83 4.36 12.19
N PHE A 26 5.97 3.13 11.70
CA PHE A 26 5.90 2.85 10.25
C PHE A 26 4.52 3.19 9.68
N GLU A 27 3.46 2.67 10.29
CA GLU A 27 2.08 2.84 9.82
C GLU A 27 1.63 4.30 9.85
N GLN A 28 2.13 5.09 10.80
CA GLN A 28 1.88 6.53 10.90
C GLN A 28 2.82 7.36 10.02
N ALA A 29 3.64 6.75 9.16
CA ALA A 29 4.62 7.45 8.32
C ALA A 29 5.59 8.35 9.12
N ARG A 30 5.98 7.92 10.33
CA ARG A 30 6.99 8.57 11.19
C ARG A 30 8.37 7.93 10.95
N TYR A 31 8.77 7.85 9.69
CA TYR A 31 9.97 7.11 9.28
C TYR A 31 11.28 7.60 9.93
N PRO A 32 11.55 8.91 10.11
CA PRO A 32 12.77 9.36 10.77
C PRO A 32 12.86 8.90 12.23
N GLN A 33 11.74 8.98 12.96
CA GLN A 33 11.66 8.52 14.35
C GLN A 33 11.85 7.00 14.43
N LEU A 34 11.22 6.26 13.51
CA LEU A 34 11.41 4.82 13.40
C LEU A 34 12.88 4.46 13.16
N LEU A 35 13.54 5.09 12.18
CA LEU A 35 14.95 4.81 11.88
C LEU A 35 15.86 5.14 13.05
N GLN A 36 15.59 6.22 13.79
CA GLN A 36 16.34 6.56 15.00
C GLN A 36 16.18 5.50 16.09
N GLN A 37 14.96 5.03 16.35
CA GLN A 37 14.72 4.01 17.38
C GLN A 37 15.31 2.65 17.01
N LEU A 38 15.29 2.28 15.72
CA LEU A 38 15.89 1.04 15.23
C LEU A 38 17.42 0.98 15.40
N GLN A 39 18.10 2.12 15.62
CA GLN A 39 19.53 2.14 15.96
C GLN A 39 19.82 1.70 17.40
N GLN A 40 18.80 1.73 18.28
CA GLN A 40 18.93 1.45 19.71
C GLN A 40 18.46 0.04 20.09
N VAL A 41 18.04 -0.76 19.11
CA VAL A 41 17.48 -2.10 19.31
C VAL A 41 18.34 -3.12 18.60
N GLU A 42 18.56 -4.27 19.23
CA GLU A 42 19.28 -5.40 18.63
C GLU A 42 18.66 -5.80 17.29
N PRO A 43 19.43 -5.83 16.19
CA PRO A 43 18.90 -6.08 14.87
C PRO A 43 18.46 -7.55 14.71
N ASN A 44 17.28 -7.73 14.13
CA ASN A 44 16.82 -9.03 13.65
C ASN A 44 16.21 -8.88 12.23
N ALA A 45 15.90 -10.01 11.58
CA ALA A 45 15.35 -10.03 10.23
C ALA A 45 14.14 -9.10 10.05
N ALA A 46 13.17 -9.17 10.98
CA ALA A 46 11.94 -8.40 10.90
C ALA A 46 12.18 -6.88 11.08
N LEU A 47 13.04 -6.50 12.01
CA LEU A 47 13.42 -5.09 12.25
C LEU A 47 14.24 -4.51 11.09
N GLN A 48 15.14 -5.28 10.51
CA GLN A 48 15.92 -4.85 9.35
C GLN A 48 15.04 -4.76 8.09
N LEU A 49 14.07 -5.66 7.92
CA LEU A 49 13.07 -5.54 6.86
C LEU A 49 12.21 -4.28 7.05
N LEU A 50 11.81 -3.96 8.28
CA LEU A 50 11.09 -2.72 8.59
C LEU A 50 11.94 -1.48 8.29
N LYS A 51 13.23 -1.52 8.65
CA LYS A 51 14.21 -0.47 8.30
C LYS A 51 14.26 -0.27 6.78
N ALA A 52 14.42 -1.35 6.01
CA ALA A 52 14.46 -1.28 4.55
C ALA A 52 13.17 -0.67 3.97
N LYS A 53 12.01 -1.05 4.49
CA LYS A 53 10.72 -0.45 4.09
C LYS A 53 10.66 1.04 4.41
N ALA A 54 11.14 1.47 5.58
CA ALA A 54 11.18 2.89 5.95
C ALA A 54 12.14 3.70 5.07
N LEU A 55 13.31 3.16 4.73
CA LEU A 55 14.25 3.77 3.77
C LEU A 55 13.58 3.96 2.40
N ILE A 56 12.86 2.95 1.90
CA ILE A 56 12.11 3.05 0.64
C ILE A 56 11.08 4.17 0.67
N GLN A 57 10.34 4.31 1.78
CA GLN A 57 9.34 5.38 1.93
C GLN A 57 9.99 6.78 1.98
N GLN A 58 11.23 6.89 2.46
CA GLN A 58 12.03 8.11 2.42
C GLN A 58 12.81 8.29 1.11
N GLN A 59 12.49 7.53 0.06
CA GLN A 59 13.14 7.58 -1.26
C GLN A 59 14.63 7.18 -1.24
N GLN A 60 15.11 6.59 -0.14
CA GLN A 60 16.49 6.09 0.02
C GLN A 60 16.63 4.66 -0.55
N ARG A 61 16.26 4.49 -1.83
CA ARG A 61 16.10 3.16 -2.46
C ARG A 61 17.40 2.40 -2.65
N GLU A 62 18.52 3.08 -2.91
CA GLU A 62 19.83 2.44 -3.07
C GLU A 62 20.40 1.96 -1.72
N GLU A 63 20.20 2.75 -0.65
CA GLU A 63 20.54 2.32 0.72
C GLU A 63 19.68 1.11 1.12
N ALA A 64 18.37 1.17 0.85
CA ALA A 64 17.47 0.04 1.05
C ALA A 64 17.89 -1.19 0.23
N ASN A 65 18.35 -1.02 -1.01
CA ASN A 65 18.82 -2.12 -1.86
C ASN A 65 20.07 -2.78 -1.29
N THR A 66 21.00 -1.99 -0.75
CA THR A 66 22.21 -2.52 -0.09
C THR A 66 21.83 -3.40 1.08
N LEU A 67 21.00 -2.88 1.99
CA LEU A 67 20.49 -3.62 3.14
C LEU A 67 19.71 -4.87 2.71
N LEU A 68 18.83 -4.76 1.73
CA LEU A 68 18.03 -5.90 1.25
C LEU A 68 18.90 -7.00 0.63
N ASN A 69 20.01 -6.66 -0.05
CA ASN A 69 20.93 -7.69 -0.56
C ASN A 69 21.63 -8.44 0.58
N GLU A 70 22.06 -7.73 1.63
CA GLU A 70 22.63 -8.36 2.83
C GLU A 70 21.61 -9.29 3.51
N LEU A 71 20.35 -8.84 3.62
CA LEU A 71 19.27 -9.62 4.19
C LEU A 71 18.93 -10.86 3.37
N VAL A 72 18.94 -10.79 2.04
CA VAL A 72 18.73 -11.97 1.17
C VAL A 72 19.84 -13.01 1.38
N ILE A 73 21.08 -12.58 1.63
CA ILE A 73 22.19 -13.50 1.94
C ILE A 73 22.03 -14.12 3.32
N ALA A 74 21.68 -13.31 4.32
CA ALA A 74 21.54 -13.76 5.71
C ALA A 74 20.28 -14.62 5.95
N TYR A 75 19.21 -14.35 5.22
CA TYR A 75 17.89 -14.98 5.36
C TYR A 75 17.34 -15.43 3.99
N PRO A 76 18.01 -16.36 3.30
CA PRO A 76 17.70 -16.71 1.91
C PRO A 76 16.33 -17.37 1.73
N ASN A 77 15.67 -17.80 2.81
CA ASN A 77 14.36 -18.45 2.79
C ASN A 77 13.23 -17.57 3.35
N ASP A 78 13.52 -16.31 3.73
CA ASP A 78 12.49 -15.40 4.22
C ASP A 78 11.75 -14.76 3.03
N VAL A 79 10.53 -15.24 2.78
CA VAL A 79 9.72 -14.83 1.64
C VAL A 79 9.36 -13.34 1.65
N ALA A 80 9.26 -12.71 2.82
CA ALA A 80 8.97 -11.29 2.92
C ALA A 80 10.19 -10.44 2.53
N ILE A 81 11.40 -10.87 2.93
CA ILE A 81 12.66 -10.24 2.53
C ILE A 81 12.89 -10.40 1.02
N LEU A 82 12.76 -11.62 0.48
CA LEU A 82 12.91 -11.89 -0.95
C LEU A 82 11.96 -11.02 -1.79
N THR A 83 10.68 -10.97 -1.40
CA THR A 83 9.67 -10.17 -2.08
C THR A 83 9.98 -8.67 -2.02
N GLN A 84 10.39 -8.16 -0.85
CA GLN A 84 10.72 -6.74 -0.70
C GLN A 84 11.98 -6.34 -1.48
N ALA A 85 12.99 -7.20 -1.50
CA ALA A 85 14.20 -7.04 -2.30
C ALA A 85 13.87 -6.97 -3.80
N ALA A 86 13.06 -7.91 -4.28
CA ALA A 86 12.59 -7.94 -5.67
C ALA A 86 11.82 -6.67 -6.04
N LEU A 87 10.85 -6.24 -5.22
CA LEU A 87 10.09 -5.01 -5.43
C LEU A 87 10.98 -3.77 -5.50
N ASN A 88 11.99 -3.67 -4.62
CA ASN A 88 12.91 -2.54 -4.64
C ASN A 88 13.80 -2.55 -5.90
N LYS A 89 14.24 -3.73 -6.35
CA LYS A 89 15.00 -3.88 -7.62
C LYS A 89 14.16 -3.50 -8.83
N VAL A 90 12.87 -3.87 -8.88
CA VAL A 90 11.96 -3.41 -9.95
C VAL A 90 11.84 -1.90 -9.95
N ALA A 91 11.67 -1.27 -8.78
CA ALA A 91 11.59 0.18 -8.70
C ALA A 91 12.89 0.85 -9.21
N LEU A 92 14.04 0.33 -8.81
CA LEU A 92 15.36 0.80 -9.25
C LEU A 92 15.67 0.47 -10.71
N ALA A 93 14.97 -0.47 -11.35
CA ALA A 93 15.16 -0.77 -12.77
C ALA A 93 14.66 0.36 -13.68
N ASN A 94 13.83 1.26 -13.16
CA ASN A 94 13.41 2.47 -13.87
C ASN A 94 14.48 3.57 -13.86
N ASP A 95 15.52 3.42 -13.03
CA ASP A 95 16.59 4.39 -12.84
C ASP A 95 17.95 3.80 -13.29
N GLY A 96 18.76 4.61 -13.96
CA GLY A 96 20.13 4.24 -14.35
C GLY A 96 20.28 3.70 -15.77
N SER A 97 21.42 3.08 -16.06
CA SER A 97 21.74 2.61 -17.43
C SER A 97 20.93 1.37 -17.81
N LEU A 98 20.67 1.19 -19.12
CA LEU A 98 19.90 0.06 -19.65
C LEU A 98 20.45 -1.31 -19.19
N PHE A 99 21.77 -1.44 -19.06
CA PHE A 99 22.40 -2.67 -18.57
C PHE A 99 22.05 -2.95 -17.09
N GLN A 100 22.15 -1.93 -16.24
CA GLN A 100 21.80 -2.05 -14.82
C GLN A 100 20.30 -2.31 -14.64
N ALA A 101 19.45 -1.62 -15.40
CA ALA A 101 18.01 -1.83 -15.42
C ALA A 101 17.65 -3.28 -15.76
N ARG A 102 18.24 -3.85 -16.82
CA ARG A 102 18.03 -5.25 -17.21
C ARG A 102 18.47 -6.22 -16.12
N LYS A 103 19.67 -6.03 -15.56
CA LYS A 103 20.17 -6.89 -14.47
C LYS A 103 19.23 -6.85 -13.26
N ARG A 104 18.83 -5.66 -12.82
CA ARG A 104 17.89 -5.46 -11.70
C ARG A 104 16.55 -6.16 -11.95
N ALA A 105 16.01 -6.06 -13.17
CA ALA A 105 14.76 -6.72 -13.53
C ALA A 105 14.89 -8.26 -13.50
N THR A 106 15.97 -8.82 -14.06
CA THR A 106 16.21 -10.27 -14.03
C THR A 106 16.46 -10.79 -12.62
N ASP A 107 17.24 -10.07 -11.80
CA ASP A 107 17.47 -10.41 -10.39
C ASP A 107 16.15 -10.36 -9.59
N ALA A 108 15.29 -9.37 -9.86
CA ALA A 108 13.97 -9.27 -9.24
C ALA A 108 13.07 -10.45 -9.60
N LEU A 109 13.03 -10.85 -10.88
CA LEU A 109 12.27 -12.02 -11.32
C LEU A 109 12.69 -13.28 -10.57
N ALA A 110 14.00 -13.54 -10.46
CA ALA A 110 14.52 -14.70 -9.75
C ALA A 110 14.07 -14.71 -8.27
N LEU A 111 14.15 -13.56 -7.59
CA LEU A 111 13.70 -13.42 -6.20
C LEU A 111 12.19 -13.61 -6.04
N PHE A 112 11.37 -13.11 -6.96
CA PHE A 112 9.92 -13.37 -6.94
C PHE A 112 9.60 -14.85 -7.13
N GLN A 113 10.25 -15.51 -8.08
CA GLN A 113 10.07 -16.95 -8.32
C GLN A 113 10.46 -17.76 -7.09
N GLN A 114 11.61 -17.46 -6.49
CA GLN A 114 12.07 -18.10 -5.26
C GLN A 114 11.08 -17.90 -4.10
N ALA A 115 10.57 -16.68 -3.90
CA ALA A 115 9.60 -16.41 -2.84
C ALA A 115 8.30 -17.21 -3.02
N VAL A 116 7.81 -17.33 -4.27
CA VAL A 116 6.61 -18.12 -4.61
C VAL A 116 6.85 -19.63 -4.46
N GLU A 117 8.05 -20.12 -4.79
CA GLU A 117 8.43 -21.51 -4.60
C GLU A 117 8.52 -21.90 -3.12
N LEU A 118 9.09 -21.02 -2.29
CA LEU A 118 9.21 -21.22 -0.85
C LEU A 118 7.87 -21.19 -0.12
N ASP A 119 6.97 -20.28 -0.49
CA ASP A 119 5.62 -20.20 0.08
C ASP A 119 4.59 -19.74 -0.96
N ALA A 120 3.84 -20.71 -1.50
CA ALA A 120 2.77 -20.45 -2.45
C ALA A 120 1.59 -19.66 -1.84
N HIS A 121 1.44 -19.64 -0.51
CA HIS A 121 0.40 -18.89 0.22
C HIS A 121 0.85 -17.49 0.61
N PHE A 122 2.10 -17.10 0.35
CA PHE A 122 2.55 -15.73 0.49
C PHE A 122 2.07 -14.87 -0.69
N TYR A 123 0.79 -14.47 -0.62
CA TYR A 123 0.09 -13.77 -1.70
C TYR A 123 0.77 -12.48 -2.20
N PRO A 124 1.50 -11.69 -1.38
CA PRO A 124 2.25 -10.55 -1.90
C PRO A 124 3.29 -10.93 -2.98
N ALA A 125 4.01 -12.06 -2.82
CA ALA A 125 4.95 -12.54 -3.83
C ALA A 125 4.23 -12.98 -5.11
N GLN A 126 3.12 -13.71 -4.96
CA GLN A 126 2.27 -14.16 -6.06
C GLN A 126 1.79 -12.98 -6.91
N GLN A 127 1.22 -11.96 -6.28
CA GLN A 127 0.73 -10.77 -6.96
C GLN A 127 1.85 -9.98 -7.62
N ALA A 128 3.01 -9.85 -6.95
CA ALA A 128 4.16 -9.16 -7.51
C ALA A 128 4.73 -9.88 -8.74
N LEU A 129 4.82 -11.22 -8.71
CA LEU A 129 5.26 -12.03 -9.84
C LEU A 129 4.31 -11.91 -11.04
N ILE A 130 3.00 -11.99 -10.80
CA ILE A 130 1.98 -11.80 -11.85
C ILE A 130 2.11 -10.40 -12.46
N THR A 131 2.30 -9.37 -11.63
CA THR A 131 2.50 -7.99 -12.09
C THR A 131 3.75 -7.88 -12.94
N PHE A 132 4.87 -8.45 -12.49
CA PHE A 132 6.12 -8.44 -13.23
C PHE A 132 5.95 -9.09 -14.60
N TYR A 133 5.35 -10.29 -14.65
CA TYR A 133 5.06 -10.96 -15.93
C TYR A 133 4.15 -10.13 -16.85
N GLN A 134 3.20 -9.38 -16.28
CA GLN A 134 2.27 -8.57 -17.07
C GLN A 134 2.93 -7.29 -17.64
N THR A 135 3.85 -6.67 -16.90
CA THR A 135 4.34 -5.31 -17.23
C THR A 135 5.78 -5.26 -17.70
N ALA A 136 6.62 -6.23 -17.35
CA ALA A 136 8.02 -6.22 -17.75
C ALA A 136 8.19 -6.49 -19.26
N PRO A 137 9.25 -5.97 -19.90
CA PRO A 137 9.59 -6.35 -21.26
C PRO A 137 9.89 -7.86 -21.42
N ALA A 138 9.59 -8.43 -22.59
CA ALA A 138 9.79 -9.86 -22.84
C ALA A 138 11.25 -10.31 -22.70
N ASN A 139 12.21 -9.47 -23.09
CA ASN A 139 13.63 -9.78 -23.03
C ASN A 139 14.21 -9.85 -21.59
N VAL A 140 13.46 -9.42 -20.58
CA VAL A 140 13.83 -9.55 -19.16
C VAL A 140 12.88 -10.49 -18.40
N GLY A 141 12.05 -11.24 -19.13
CA GLY A 141 11.18 -12.29 -18.57
C GLY A 141 9.71 -11.90 -18.43
N GLY A 142 9.27 -10.77 -18.98
CA GLY A 142 7.84 -10.46 -19.09
C GLY A 142 7.11 -11.45 -20.00
N SER A 143 5.93 -11.89 -19.59
CA SER A 143 5.07 -12.79 -20.37
C SER A 143 3.62 -12.77 -19.86
N LYS A 144 2.71 -12.25 -20.68
CA LYS A 144 1.27 -12.24 -20.36
C LYS A 144 0.69 -13.64 -20.17
N SER A 145 1.22 -14.65 -20.88
CA SER A 145 0.77 -16.04 -20.71
C SER A 145 1.17 -16.58 -19.35
N LEU A 146 2.40 -16.30 -18.88
CA LEU A 146 2.85 -16.68 -17.53
C LEU A 146 2.07 -15.94 -16.44
N ALA A 147 1.73 -14.65 -16.66
CA ALA A 147 0.87 -13.91 -15.74
C ALA A 147 -0.50 -14.59 -15.59
N ALA A 148 -1.13 -14.99 -16.72
CA ALA A 148 -2.42 -15.67 -16.71
C ALA A 148 -2.35 -17.07 -16.07
N GLU A 149 -1.30 -17.85 -16.37
CA GLU A 149 -1.07 -19.16 -15.77
C GLU A 149 -0.90 -19.05 -14.24
N GLN A 150 -0.08 -18.09 -13.78
CA GLN A 150 0.14 -17.86 -12.36
C GLN A 150 -1.13 -17.37 -11.65
N ALA A 151 -1.94 -16.51 -12.28
CA ALA A 151 -3.23 -16.10 -11.73
C ALA A 151 -4.22 -17.26 -11.63
N ASN A 152 -4.21 -18.20 -12.59
CA ASN A 152 -5.02 -19.42 -12.53
C ASN A 152 -4.56 -20.35 -11.39
N ARG A 153 -3.25 -20.55 -11.21
CA ARG A 153 -2.70 -21.29 -10.06
C ARG A 153 -3.11 -20.65 -8.74
N LEU A 154 -2.97 -19.34 -8.64
CA LEU A 154 -3.38 -18.60 -7.44
C LEU A 154 -4.88 -18.76 -7.15
N GLN A 155 -5.74 -18.80 -8.17
CA GLN A 155 -7.16 -19.03 -7.99
C GLN A 155 -7.48 -20.43 -7.45
N GLN A 156 -6.74 -21.46 -7.89
CA GLN A 156 -6.89 -22.81 -7.36
C GLN A 156 -6.48 -22.90 -5.88
N LEU A 157 -5.50 -22.10 -5.45
CA LEU A 157 -5.07 -22.01 -4.06
C LEU A 157 -6.04 -21.19 -3.19
N ASN A 158 -6.49 -20.04 -3.72
CA ASN A 158 -7.39 -19.14 -3.02
C ASN A 158 -8.24 -18.36 -4.02
N ALA A 159 -9.56 -18.59 -3.99
CA ALA A 159 -10.49 -18.00 -4.94
C ALA A 159 -10.45 -16.46 -4.95
N VAL A 160 -10.41 -15.83 -3.77
CA VAL A 160 -10.38 -14.36 -3.65
C VAL A 160 -9.09 -13.79 -4.23
N GLN A 161 -7.94 -14.37 -3.87
CA GLN A 161 -6.64 -13.90 -4.35
C GLN A 161 -6.47 -14.12 -5.86
N GLY A 162 -6.97 -15.24 -6.38
CA GLY A 162 -6.99 -15.49 -7.82
C GLY A 162 -7.85 -14.50 -8.59
N VAL A 163 -9.04 -14.17 -8.08
CA VAL A 163 -9.90 -13.14 -8.68
C VAL A 163 -9.20 -11.78 -8.65
N LEU A 164 -8.59 -11.37 -7.53
CA LEU A 164 -7.84 -10.12 -7.44
C LEU A 164 -6.69 -10.06 -8.46
N ALA A 165 -5.98 -11.16 -8.68
CA ALA A 165 -4.94 -11.24 -9.69
C ALA A 165 -5.47 -11.14 -11.12
N LYS A 166 -6.59 -11.81 -11.44
CA LYS A 166 -7.24 -11.69 -12.77
C LYS A 166 -7.77 -10.28 -13.03
N VAL A 167 -8.38 -9.67 -12.03
CA VAL A 167 -8.81 -8.27 -12.04
C VAL A 167 -7.62 -7.34 -12.29
N MET A 168 -6.47 -7.62 -11.68
CA MET A 168 -5.25 -6.86 -11.93
C MET A 168 -4.76 -6.98 -13.37
N ILE A 169 -4.74 -8.18 -13.95
CA ILE A 169 -4.41 -8.39 -15.37
C ILE A 169 -5.38 -7.61 -16.26
N ALA A 170 -6.69 -7.76 -16.04
CA ALA A 170 -7.72 -7.07 -16.82
C ALA A 170 -7.55 -5.54 -16.77
N VAL A 171 -7.25 -4.98 -15.59
CA VAL A 171 -7.01 -3.54 -15.41
C VAL A 171 -5.77 -3.08 -16.16
N ASN A 172 -4.66 -3.84 -16.10
CA ASN A 172 -3.44 -3.52 -16.87
C ASN A 172 -3.67 -3.58 -18.39
N GLU A 173 -4.72 -4.27 -18.83
CA GLU A 173 -5.14 -4.35 -20.23
C GLU A 173 -6.31 -3.41 -20.56
N SER A 174 -6.63 -2.47 -19.67
CA SER A 174 -7.74 -1.51 -19.83
C SER A 174 -9.13 -2.14 -19.95
N ARG A 175 -9.29 -3.41 -19.52
CA ARG A 175 -10.56 -4.15 -19.51
C ARG A 175 -11.32 -3.90 -18.20
N LEU A 176 -11.65 -2.64 -17.92
CA LEU A 176 -12.22 -2.21 -16.63
C LEU A 176 -13.60 -2.79 -16.33
N ASN A 177 -14.46 -2.92 -17.35
CA ASN A 177 -15.80 -3.50 -17.19
C ASN A 177 -15.75 -4.99 -16.81
N GLU A 178 -14.85 -5.74 -17.46
CA GLU A 178 -14.62 -7.15 -17.11
C GLU A 178 -14.07 -7.29 -15.69
N ALA A 179 -13.10 -6.44 -15.33
CA ALA A 179 -12.54 -6.39 -13.99
C ALA A 179 -13.63 -6.14 -12.92
N LEU A 180 -14.56 -5.20 -13.17
CA LEU A 180 -15.69 -4.95 -12.28
C LEU A 180 -16.62 -6.17 -12.19
N ALA A 181 -16.98 -6.78 -13.33
CA ALA A 181 -17.87 -7.94 -13.36
C ALA A 181 -17.29 -9.12 -12.55
N MET A 182 -15.98 -9.38 -12.66
CA MET A 182 -15.29 -10.40 -11.86
C MET A 182 -15.39 -10.13 -10.36
N LEU A 183 -15.19 -8.87 -9.92
CA LEU A 183 -15.31 -8.49 -8.51
C LEU A 183 -16.74 -8.67 -8.01
N GLU A 184 -17.73 -8.28 -8.81
CA GLU A 184 -19.15 -8.40 -8.46
C GLU A 184 -19.59 -9.85 -8.32
N GLN A 185 -19.18 -10.71 -9.26
CA GLN A 185 -19.43 -12.13 -9.18
C GLN A 185 -18.80 -12.74 -7.92
N GLN A 186 -17.54 -12.41 -7.61
CA GLN A 186 -16.88 -12.97 -6.43
C GLN A 186 -17.50 -12.43 -5.13
N LEU A 187 -17.96 -11.18 -5.10
CA LEU A 187 -18.63 -10.59 -3.93
C LEU A 187 -20.01 -11.19 -3.63
N GLN A 188 -20.63 -11.90 -4.57
CA GLN A 188 -21.84 -12.70 -4.32
C GLN A 188 -21.54 -13.95 -3.47
N ILE A 189 -20.30 -14.45 -3.55
CA ILE A 189 -19.86 -15.66 -2.84
C ILE A 189 -19.15 -15.27 -1.54
N SER A 190 -18.19 -14.35 -1.63
CA SER A 190 -17.37 -13.89 -0.51
C SER A 190 -17.86 -12.52 -0.04
N ILE A 191 -19.02 -12.54 0.62
CA ILE A 191 -19.73 -11.34 1.08
C ILE A 191 -18.83 -10.54 2.03
N ASN A 192 -18.80 -9.22 1.85
CA ASN A 192 -18.05 -8.28 2.68
C ASN A 192 -16.53 -8.49 2.72
N GLN A 193 -15.94 -9.21 1.75
CA GLN A 193 -14.49 -9.30 1.64
C GLN A 193 -13.86 -7.93 1.37
N PRO A 194 -13.04 -7.39 2.29
CA PRO A 194 -12.54 -6.02 2.23
C PRO A 194 -11.71 -5.75 0.97
N ASP A 195 -10.78 -6.64 0.60
CA ASP A 195 -9.90 -6.45 -0.55
C ASP A 195 -10.68 -6.33 -1.87
N LEU A 196 -11.73 -7.15 -2.04
CA LEU A 196 -12.60 -7.10 -3.22
C LEU A 196 -13.39 -5.79 -3.26
N LEU A 197 -13.92 -5.35 -2.11
CA LEU A 197 -14.65 -4.09 -2.00
C LEU A 197 -13.73 -2.88 -2.27
N LEU A 198 -12.52 -2.86 -1.74
CA LEU A 198 -11.53 -1.80 -1.99
C LEU A 198 -11.11 -1.75 -3.45
N ARG A 199 -10.88 -2.91 -4.06
CA ARG A 199 -10.55 -2.97 -5.49
C ARG A 199 -11.72 -2.48 -6.34
N LYS A 200 -12.97 -2.87 -6.02
CA LYS A 200 -14.18 -2.39 -6.69
C LYS A 200 -14.32 -0.87 -6.54
N ALA A 201 -14.17 -0.35 -5.32
CA ALA A 201 -14.26 1.08 -5.03
C ALA A 201 -13.24 1.89 -5.85
N THR A 202 -12.01 1.39 -5.97
CA THR A 202 -10.95 2.02 -6.78
C THR A 202 -11.31 2.06 -8.26
N LEU A 203 -11.80 0.96 -8.84
CA LEU A 203 -12.18 0.90 -10.25
C LEU A 203 -13.41 1.75 -10.57
N LEU A 204 -14.38 1.80 -9.67
CA LEU A 204 -15.53 2.70 -9.80
C LEU A 204 -15.11 4.17 -9.78
N ALA A 205 -14.18 4.54 -8.88
CA ALA A 205 -13.65 5.90 -8.84
C ALA A 205 -12.89 6.26 -10.13
N GLN A 206 -12.12 5.33 -10.70
CA GLN A 206 -11.42 5.52 -11.98
C GLN A 206 -12.39 5.75 -13.15
N GLN A 207 -13.60 5.18 -13.08
CA GLN A 207 -14.65 5.36 -14.08
C GLN A 207 -15.60 6.53 -13.76
N ASN A 208 -15.21 7.42 -12.83
CA ASN A 208 -16.03 8.54 -12.37
C ASN A 208 -17.37 8.16 -11.72
N ALA A 209 -17.58 6.88 -11.38
CA ALA A 209 -18.74 6.40 -10.64
C ALA A 209 -18.58 6.69 -9.13
N TYR A 210 -18.43 7.97 -8.79
CA TYR A 210 -17.96 8.42 -7.48
C TYR A 210 -18.86 8.03 -6.31
N LEU A 211 -20.18 8.06 -6.49
CA LEU A 211 -21.12 7.66 -5.45
C LEU A 211 -20.99 6.16 -5.13
N ALA A 212 -21.03 5.32 -6.16
CA ALA A 212 -20.86 3.87 -5.99
C ALA A 212 -19.47 3.51 -5.42
N ALA A 213 -18.43 4.25 -5.81
CA ALA A 213 -17.10 4.11 -5.22
C ALA A 213 -17.09 4.44 -3.73
N GLN A 214 -17.74 5.54 -3.34
CA GLN A 214 -17.82 5.99 -1.95
C GLN A 214 -18.55 4.95 -1.08
N GLU A 215 -19.67 4.43 -1.57
CA GLU A 215 -20.45 3.37 -0.91
C GLU A 215 -19.64 2.09 -0.75
N ALA A 216 -18.86 1.70 -1.76
CA ALA A 216 -17.98 0.53 -1.66
C ALA A 216 -16.87 0.72 -0.62
N TYR A 217 -16.26 1.91 -0.52
CA TYR A 217 -15.30 2.21 0.56
C TYR A 217 -15.96 2.19 1.95
N LEU A 218 -17.15 2.79 2.10
CA LEU A 218 -17.90 2.77 3.34
C LEU A 218 -18.24 1.34 3.77
N LYS A 219 -18.62 0.48 2.82
CA LYS A 219 -18.90 -0.94 3.07
C LYS A 219 -17.65 -1.73 3.47
N ALA A 220 -16.49 -1.40 2.90
CA ALA A 220 -15.23 -2.09 3.22
C ALA A 220 -14.70 -1.73 4.61
N LEU A 221 -14.84 -0.46 5.02
CA LEU A 221 -14.16 0.12 6.18
C LEU A 221 -14.29 -0.69 7.48
N PRO A 222 -15.45 -1.24 7.86
CA PRO A 222 -15.60 -2.01 9.11
C PRO A 222 -14.84 -3.35 9.13
N PHE A 223 -14.45 -3.87 7.97
CA PHE A 223 -13.79 -5.17 7.83
C PHE A 223 -12.27 -5.05 7.64
N LEU A 224 -11.74 -3.83 7.55
CA LEU A 224 -10.32 -3.60 7.38
C LEU A 224 -9.58 -3.75 8.71
N THR A 225 -8.53 -4.55 8.73
CA THR A 225 -7.69 -4.77 9.92
C THR A 225 -6.34 -4.05 9.83
N ASP A 226 -5.83 -3.81 8.61
CA ASP A 226 -4.60 -3.06 8.37
C ASP A 226 -4.83 -1.54 8.53
N PRO A 227 -4.16 -0.87 9.49
CA PRO A 227 -4.30 0.57 9.69
C PRO A 227 -4.01 1.39 8.43
N ILE A 228 -3.03 0.99 7.62
CA ILE A 228 -2.68 1.73 6.39
C ILE A 228 -3.87 1.73 5.42
N GLN A 229 -4.50 0.58 5.21
CA GLN A 229 -5.70 0.47 4.38
C GLN A 229 -6.91 1.18 4.98
N GLN A 230 -7.12 1.08 6.29
CA GLN A 230 -8.21 1.79 6.97
C GLN A 230 -8.13 3.29 6.73
N TYR A 231 -6.97 3.90 7.01
CA TYR A 231 -6.81 5.33 6.86
C TYR A 231 -6.72 5.76 5.38
N SER A 232 -6.15 4.94 4.50
CA SER A 232 -6.26 5.18 3.06
C SER A 232 -7.73 5.25 2.62
N SER A 233 -8.57 4.30 3.08
CA SER A 233 -10.01 4.27 2.77
C SER A 233 -10.76 5.47 3.35
N ARG A 234 -10.45 5.87 4.58
CA ARG A 234 -11.00 7.10 5.19
C ARG A 234 -10.71 8.35 4.36
N PHE A 235 -9.47 8.49 3.87
CA PHE A 235 -9.14 9.58 2.96
C PHE A 235 -9.98 9.55 1.67
N GLN A 236 -10.17 8.36 1.08
CA GLN A 236 -10.99 8.22 -0.13
C GLN A 236 -12.46 8.58 0.12
N ILE A 237 -13.04 8.15 1.24
CA ILE A 237 -14.42 8.44 1.63
C ILE A 237 -14.65 9.96 1.69
N GLY A 238 -13.81 10.69 2.41
CA GLY A 238 -13.97 12.14 2.50
C GLY A 238 -13.62 12.89 1.22
N ARG A 239 -12.64 12.40 0.43
CA ARG A 239 -12.36 12.97 -0.90
C ARG A 239 -13.59 12.84 -1.81
N LEU A 240 -14.22 11.67 -1.85
CA LEU A 240 -15.39 11.43 -2.68
C LEU A 240 -16.62 12.20 -2.20
N ALA A 241 -16.78 12.39 -0.88
CA ALA A 241 -17.86 13.19 -0.31
C ALA A 241 -17.91 14.63 -0.86
N VAL A 242 -16.75 15.23 -1.17
CA VAL A 242 -16.68 16.55 -1.81
C VAL A 242 -17.29 16.54 -3.21
N PHE A 243 -17.09 15.46 -3.97
CA PHE A 243 -17.53 15.35 -5.36
C PHE A 243 -18.98 14.91 -5.48
N THR A 244 -19.44 14.04 -4.58
CA THR A 244 -20.80 13.49 -4.61
C THR A 244 -21.81 14.39 -3.91
N ASN A 245 -21.38 15.22 -2.96
CA ASN A 245 -22.23 15.88 -1.97
C ASN A 245 -23.12 14.87 -1.20
N GLN A 246 -22.70 13.60 -1.13
CA GLN A 246 -23.36 12.52 -0.41
C GLN A 246 -22.46 12.03 0.71
N TYR A 247 -23.08 11.52 1.78
CA TYR A 247 -22.37 11.03 2.99
C TYR A 247 -21.34 12.04 3.52
N GLN A 248 -21.67 13.34 3.48
CA GLN A 248 -20.73 14.41 3.84
C GLN A 248 -20.28 14.32 5.31
N GLN A 249 -21.19 13.96 6.23
CA GLN A 249 -20.83 13.78 7.63
C GLN A 249 -19.81 12.64 7.80
N GLN A 250 -20.05 11.48 7.20
CA GLN A 250 -19.12 10.36 7.22
C GLN A 250 -17.78 10.74 6.56
N GLY A 251 -17.82 11.57 5.51
CA GLY A 251 -16.63 12.13 4.87
C GLY A 251 -15.80 13.04 5.78
N ILE A 252 -16.46 13.89 6.56
CA ILE A 252 -15.82 14.74 7.56
C ILE A 252 -15.18 13.89 8.64
N GLU A 253 -15.95 13.00 9.28
CA GLU A 253 -15.47 12.12 10.35
C GLU A 253 -14.28 11.27 9.90
N ALA A 254 -14.32 10.76 8.67
CA ALA A 254 -13.24 10.00 8.06
C ALA A 254 -11.96 10.83 7.88
N LEU A 255 -12.07 12.07 7.37
CA LEU A 255 -10.90 12.95 7.18
C LEU A 255 -10.34 13.49 8.50
N GLU A 256 -11.18 13.77 9.49
CA GLU A 256 -10.73 14.13 10.84
C GLU A 256 -9.93 13.00 11.47
N SER A 257 -10.45 11.77 11.40
CA SER A 257 -9.75 10.57 11.86
C SER A 257 -8.41 10.39 11.12
N TYR A 258 -8.40 10.60 9.81
CA TYR A 258 -7.18 10.53 8.99
C TYR A 258 -6.12 11.55 9.41
N LEU A 259 -6.52 12.81 9.60
CA LEU A 259 -5.62 13.89 9.96
C LEU A 259 -5.07 13.73 11.39
N ALA A 260 -5.88 13.24 12.32
CA ALA A 260 -5.44 12.92 13.68
C ALA A 260 -4.37 11.81 13.68
N TYR A 261 -4.59 10.73 12.92
CA TYR A 261 -3.66 9.60 12.85
C TYR A 261 -2.30 9.98 12.25
N TYR A 262 -2.30 10.82 11.20
CA TYR A 262 -1.09 11.26 10.51
C TYR A 262 -0.54 12.61 10.99
N GLN A 263 -0.96 13.08 12.17
CA GLN A 263 -0.55 14.38 12.69
C GLN A 263 0.98 14.44 12.88
N GLY A 264 1.62 15.41 12.22
CA GLY A 264 3.07 15.59 12.29
C GLY A 264 3.89 14.47 11.64
N SER A 265 3.27 13.67 10.77
CA SER A 265 3.95 12.63 10.00
C SER A 265 4.44 13.12 8.63
N GLN A 266 5.18 12.27 7.91
CA GLN A 266 5.57 12.49 6.52
C GLN A 266 4.53 11.98 5.50
N GLN A 267 3.29 11.73 5.93
CA GLN A 267 2.24 11.25 5.03
C GLN A 267 1.89 12.33 3.97
N SER A 268 2.14 12.01 2.70
CA SER A 268 2.06 12.95 1.57
C SER A 268 0.66 13.52 1.34
N ARG A 269 -0.40 12.79 1.72
CA ARG A 269 -1.79 13.25 1.50
C ARG A 269 -2.34 14.14 2.61
N VAL A 270 -1.59 14.49 3.65
CA VAL A 270 -2.07 15.33 4.76
C VAL A 270 -2.60 16.69 4.26
N SER A 271 -1.85 17.38 3.39
CA SER A 271 -2.31 18.68 2.84
C SER A 271 -3.56 18.53 1.99
N ARG A 272 -3.66 17.46 1.18
CA ARG A 272 -4.87 17.13 0.41
C ARG A 272 -6.06 16.79 1.30
N ALA A 273 -5.84 16.08 2.41
CA ALA A 273 -6.89 15.76 3.37
C ALA A 273 -7.44 17.03 4.03
N LYS A 274 -6.55 17.97 4.44
CA LYS A 274 -6.96 19.28 4.97
C LYS A 274 -7.77 20.08 3.94
N LEU A 275 -7.32 20.10 2.67
CA LEU A 275 -8.04 20.76 1.59
C LEU A 275 -9.46 20.20 1.41
N ARG A 276 -9.61 18.87 1.35
CA ARG A 276 -10.92 18.22 1.19
C ARG A 276 -11.82 18.44 2.41
N LEU A 277 -11.26 18.39 3.61
CA LEU A 277 -12.01 18.64 4.84
C LEU A 277 -12.49 20.10 4.91
N ALA A 278 -11.66 21.06 4.51
CA ALA A 278 -12.05 22.46 4.43
C ALA A 278 -13.18 22.69 3.41
N GLN A 279 -13.14 22.01 2.26
CA GLN A 279 -14.22 22.04 1.27
C GLN A 279 -15.53 21.50 1.84
N LEU A 280 -15.50 20.37 2.55
CA LEU A 280 -16.69 19.82 3.21
C LEU A 280 -17.25 20.75 4.28
N TYR A 281 -16.38 21.34 5.11
CA TYR A 281 -16.82 22.30 6.13
C TYR A 281 -17.47 23.54 5.53
N LEU A 282 -16.90 24.06 4.44
CA LEU A 282 -17.51 25.17 3.71
C LEU A 282 -18.87 24.80 3.12
N GLN A 283 -19.01 23.60 2.53
CA GLN A 283 -20.29 23.10 2.01
C GLN A 283 -21.36 22.95 3.11
N GLN A 284 -20.96 22.69 4.36
CA GLN A 284 -21.84 22.67 5.52
C GLN A 284 -22.06 24.05 6.17
N GLY A 285 -21.53 25.13 5.59
CA GLY A 285 -21.65 26.48 6.12
C GLY A 285 -20.72 26.80 7.30
N ASN A 286 -19.84 25.88 7.70
CA ASN A 286 -18.86 26.09 8.76
C ASN A 286 -17.61 26.80 8.23
N LYS A 287 -17.75 28.10 7.92
CA LYS A 287 -16.68 28.93 7.37
C LYS A 287 -15.45 29.01 8.28
N ASP A 288 -15.63 29.00 9.60
CA ASP A 288 -14.52 29.14 10.55
C ASP A 288 -13.59 27.92 10.53
N LYS A 289 -14.15 26.71 10.60
CA LYS A 289 -13.35 25.48 10.48
C LYS A 289 -12.68 25.37 9.11
N ALA A 290 -13.40 25.73 8.05
CA ALA A 290 -12.85 25.73 6.70
C ALA A 290 -11.66 26.70 6.57
N ARG A 291 -11.78 27.92 7.11
CA ARG A 291 -10.70 28.93 7.11
C ARG A 291 -9.49 28.47 7.92
N SER A 292 -9.70 27.89 9.11
CA SER A 292 -8.62 27.34 9.93
C SER A 292 -7.78 26.29 9.19
N LEU A 293 -8.45 25.36 8.50
CA LEU A 293 -7.76 24.33 7.70
C LEU A 293 -7.07 24.91 6.47
N TYR A 294 -7.69 25.89 5.80
CA TYR A 294 -7.10 26.58 4.65
C TYR A 294 -5.77 27.26 5.01
N LEU A 295 -5.72 27.96 6.15
CA LEU A 295 -4.49 28.64 6.61
C LEU A 295 -3.33 27.66 6.80
N GLN A 296 -3.60 26.44 7.24
CA GLN A 296 -2.58 25.39 7.41
C GLN A 296 -2.01 24.84 6.10
N ILE A 297 -2.64 25.13 4.95
CA ILE A 297 -2.20 24.68 3.63
C ILE A 297 -1.89 25.82 2.66
N ALA A 298 -2.09 27.08 3.06
CA ALA A 298 -1.93 28.25 2.22
C ALA A 298 -0.50 28.38 1.68
N GLU A 299 0.49 28.06 2.50
CA GLU A 299 1.92 28.18 2.18
C GLU A 299 2.58 26.84 1.81
N VAL A 300 1.81 25.76 1.67
CA VAL A 300 2.35 24.47 1.22
C VAL A 300 2.93 24.64 -0.18
N LEU A 301 4.22 24.36 -0.32
CA LEU A 301 4.93 24.35 -1.59
C LEU A 301 4.75 22.98 -2.23
N THR A 302 4.21 22.94 -3.46
CA THR A 302 4.07 21.74 -4.27
C THR A 302 3.98 22.15 -5.75
N GLU A 303 4.40 21.25 -6.63
CA GLU A 303 4.27 21.39 -8.09
C GLU A 303 2.94 20.81 -8.61
N GLU A 304 2.13 20.23 -7.73
CA GLU A 304 0.84 19.62 -8.06
C GLU A 304 -0.21 20.69 -8.44
N GLN A 305 -0.32 20.97 -9.74
CA GLN A 305 -1.23 22.00 -10.27
C GLN A 305 -2.68 21.82 -9.82
N ASP A 306 -3.18 20.59 -9.82
CA ASP A 306 -4.56 20.29 -9.40
C ASP A 306 -4.81 20.66 -7.92
N PHE A 307 -3.79 20.54 -7.07
CA PHE A 307 -3.85 20.98 -5.68
C PHE A 307 -3.84 22.51 -5.57
N LEU A 308 -2.94 23.18 -6.32
CA LEU A 308 -2.82 24.63 -6.32
C LEU A 308 -4.12 25.30 -6.78
N ASP A 309 -4.74 24.79 -7.85
CA ASP A 309 -6.01 25.28 -8.38
C ASP A 309 -7.15 25.09 -7.37
N ALA A 310 -7.27 23.90 -6.79
CA ALA A 310 -8.31 23.59 -5.82
C ALA A 310 -8.15 24.42 -4.52
N ARG A 311 -6.91 24.69 -4.10
CA ARG A 311 -6.59 25.57 -2.98
C ARG A 311 -6.94 27.02 -3.30
N SER A 312 -6.56 27.52 -4.49
CA SER A 312 -6.88 28.89 -4.94
C SER A 312 -8.38 29.12 -4.95
N LYS A 313 -9.14 28.21 -5.57
CA LYS A 313 -10.61 28.25 -5.61
C LYS A 313 -11.23 28.28 -4.21
N LEU A 314 -10.74 27.44 -3.29
CA LEU A 314 -11.22 27.45 -1.91
C LEU A 314 -10.94 28.80 -1.22
N GLY A 315 -9.75 29.37 -1.44
CA GLY A 315 -9.39 30.69 -0.91
C GLY A 315 -10.35 31.79 -1.35
N SER A 316 -10.68 31.84 -2.65
CA SER A 316 -11.65 32.81 -3.18
C SER A 316 -13.05 32.66 -2.56
N LEU A 317 -13.50 31.42 -2.35
CA LEU A 317 -14.82 31.17 -1.74
C LEU A 317 -14.87 31.56 -0.25
N LEU A 318 -13.74 31.53 0.46
CA LEU A 318 -13.66 31.91 1.89
C LEU A 318 -13.56 33.41 2.13
N GLN A 319 -13.36 34.21 1.07
CA GLN A 319 -13.33 35.67 1.10
C GLN A 319 -14.71 36.29 0.86
N GLN A 320 -15.66 35.52 0.30
CA GLN A 320 -17.07 35.86 0.12
C GLN A 320 -17.89 35.54 1.38
#